data_AF-A0A973GW37-F1
#
_entry.id   AF-A0A973GW37-F1
#
_cell.length_a   1.000
_cell.length_b   1.000
_cell.length_c   1.000
_cell.angle_alpha   90.00
_cell.angle_beta   90.00
_cell.angle_gamma   90.00
#
_symmetry.space_group_name_H-M   'P 1'
#
loop_
_entity.id
_entity.type
_entity.pdbx_description
1 polymer ?
#
loop_
_entity_poly.entity_id
_entity_poly.type
_entity_poly.pdbx_seq_one_letter_code
_entity_poly.pdbx_strand_id
1 'polypeptide(L)'
;MNTELEDKILYTIQSEQLDRAREYILEGFKEGYDLSKLLMYLAFVYEKNFEVAKAMRHYRASLDIDGTNEVALYNLYRLGDASKNPIRYR
;
A
#
# COMPACT_ATOMS: atom_id res chain seq x y z
N MET A 1 -12.60 -3.44 17.39
CA MET A 1 -12.04 -3.48 16.02
C MET A 1 -11.11 -4.67 15.97
N ASN A 2 -11.28 -5.57 15.00
CA ASN A 2 -10.52 -6.82 14.92
C ASN A 2 -9.10 -6.50 14.43
N THR A 3 -8.17 -6.30 15.37
CA THR A 3 -6.77 -5.93 15.09
C THR A 3 -5.95 -7.09 14.52
N GLU A 4 -6.42 -8.32 14.69
CA GLU A 4 -5.66 -9.53 14.34
C GLU A 4 -5.30 -9.62 12.85
N LEU A 5 -6.21 -9.24 11.94
CA LEU A 5 -5.93 -9.27 10.50
C LEU A 5 -4.97 -8.14 10.09
N GLU A 6 -5.12 -6.95 10.66
CA GLU A 6 -4.22 -5.82 10.43
C GLU A 6 -2.80 -6.17 10.89
N ASP A 7 -2.65 -6.81 12.06
CA ASP A 7 -1.38 -7.29 12.58
C ASP A 7 -0.73 -8.33 11.64
N LYS A 8 -1.51 -9.27 11.11
CA LYS A 8 -1.05 -10.27 10.13
C LYS A 8 -0.56 -9.62 8.83
N ILE A 9 -1.30 -8.63 8.31
CA ILE A 9 -0.91 -7.87 7.11
C ILE A 9 0.42 -7.15 7.37
N LEU A 10 0.52 -6.41 8.48
CA LEU A 10 1.72 -5.65 8.81
C LEU A 10 2.93 -6.57 9.02
N TYR A 11 2.77 -7.65 9.78
CA TYR A 11 3.82 -8.62 10.03
C TYR A 11 4.34 -9.27 8.74
N THR A 12 3.44 -9.66 7.83
CA THR A 12 3.83 -10.26 6.55
C THR A 12 4.51 -9.27 5.62
N ILE A 13 4.09 -8.00 5.59
CA ILE A 13 4.78 -6.92 4.86
C ILE A 13 6.20 -6.71 5.43
N GLN A 14 6.34 -6.63 6.76
CA GLN A 14 7.63 -6.42 7.43
C GLN A 14 8.58 -7.60 7.21
N SER A 15 8.05 -8.82 7.20
CA SER A 15 8.81 -10.05 6.96
C SER A 15 9.03 -10.35 5.47
N GLU A 16 8.69 -9.42 4.57
CA GLU A 16 8.82 -9.55 3.11
C GLU A 16 8.08 -10.75 2.49
N GLN A 17 7.09 -11.29 3.20
CA GLN A 17 6.19 -12.34 2.71
C GLN A 17 5.06 -11.72 1.90
N LEU A 18 5.42 -11.09 0.77
CA LEU A 18 4.53 -10.23 0.00
C LEU A 18 3.28 -10.94 -0.55
N ASP A 19 3.39 -12.22 -0.91
CA ASP A 19 2.23 -12.99 -1.40
C ASP A 19 1.21 -13.23 -0.29
N ARG A 20 1.67 -13.61 0.92
CA ARG A 20 0.79 -13.75 2.09
C ARG A 20 0.18 -12.42 2.51
N ALA A 21 0.93 -11.32 2.40
CA ALA A 21 0.38 -10.00 2.65
C ALA A 21 -0.81 -9.72 1.71
N ARG A 22 -0.71 -10.07 0.42
CA ARG A 22 -1.82 -9.94 -0.53
C ARG A 22 -3.00 -10.83 -0.15
N GLU A 23 -2.75 -12.07 0.26
CA GLU A 23 -3.81 -13.00 0.69
C GLU A 23 -4.62 -12.41 1.86
N TYR A 24 -3.94 -11.92 2.90
CA TYR A 24 -4.62 -11.30 4.05
C TYR A 24 -5.34 -9.99 3.68
N ILE A 25 -4.78 -9.20 2.77
CA ILE A 25 -5.46 -8.00 2.26
C ILE A 25 -6.74 -8.39 1.50
N LEU A 26 -6.69 -9.44 0.67
CA LEU A 26 -7.85 -9.94 -0.07
C LEU A 26 -8.93 -10.52 0.85
N GLU A 27 -8.53 -11.16 1.95
CA GLU A 27 -9.43 -11.58 3.02
C GLU A 27 -10.11 -10.36 3.67
N GLY A 28 -9.34 -9.31 3.98
CA GLY A 28 -9.88 -8.07 4.53
C GLY A 28 -10.94 -7.42 3.63
N PHE A 29 -10.77 -7.46 2.30
CA PHE A 29 -11.79 -6.96 1.37
C PHE A 29 -13.09 -7.77 1.47
N LYS A 30 -13.01 -9.10 1.67
CA LYS A 30 -14.19 -9.96 1.80
C LYS A 30 -14.90 -9.75 3.13
N GLU A 31 -14.15 -9.52 4.20
CA GLU A 31 -14.66 -9.32 5.55
C GLU A 31 -15.15 -7.88 5.80
N GLY A 32 -14.97 -6.96 4.84
CA GLY A 32 -15.47 -5.59 4.93
C GLY A 32 -14.64 -4.68 5.84
N TYR A 33 -13.33 -4.93 5.95
CA TYR A 33 -12.41 -4.03 6.65
C TYR A 33 -12.31 -2.70 5.90
N ASP A 34 -11.73 -1.70 6.57
CA ASP A 34 -11.55 -0.36 6.03
C ASP A 34 -10.87 -0.40 4.65
N LEU A 35 -11.65 -0.06 3.62
CA LEU A 35 -11.24 -0.18 2.23
C LEU A 35 -10.06 0.74 1.90
N SER A 36 -10.01 1.94 2.52
CA SER A 36 -8.90 2.87 2.33
C SER A 36 -7.59 2.28 2.88
N LYS A 37 -7.60 1.77 4.12
CA LYS A 37 -6.43 1.13 4.72
C LYS A 37 -5.96 -0.07 3.92
N LEU A 38 -6.86 -0.94 3.47
CA LEU A 38 -6.49 -2.11 2.68
C LEU A 38 -5.86 -1.74 1.34
N LEU A 39 -6.36 -0.70 0.66
CA LEU A 39 -5.76 -0.19 -0.56
C LEU A 39 -4.37 0.41 -0.30
N MET A 40 -4.19 1.10 0.82
CA MET A 40 -2.87 1.58 1.24
C MET A 40 -1.89 0.43 1.52
N TYR A 41 -2.31 -0.64 2.20
CA TYR A 41 -1.45 -1.82 2.40
C TYR A 41 -1.13 -2.53 1.09
N LEU A 42 -2.09 -2.63 0.17
CA LEU A 42 -1.85 -3.19 -1.15
C LEU A 42 -0.84 -2.35 -1.93
N ALA A 43 -0.92 -1.03 -1.81
CA ALA A 43 0.07 -0.12 -2.39
C ALA A 43 1.48 -0.36 -1.83
N PHE A 44 1.62 -0.53 -0.50
CA PHE A 44 2.90 -0.88 0.12
C PHE A 44 3.47 -2.19 -0.42
N VAL A 45 2.63 -3.20 -0.62
CA VAL A 45 3.06 -4.49 -1.18
C VAL A 45 3.57 -4.34 -2.61
N TYR A 46 2.84 -3.60 -3.45
CA TYR A 46 3.31 -3.33 -4.81
C TYR A 46 4.60 -2.52 -4.83
N GLU A 47 4.75 -1.57 -3.92
CA GLU A 47 5.96 -0.77 -3.81
C GLU A 47 7.17 -1.63 -3.45
N LYS A 48 7.05 -2.48 -2.43
CA LYS A 48 8.09 -3.45 -2.05
C LYS A 48 8.41 -4.45 -3.15
N ASN A 49 7.45 -4.73 -4.03
CA ASN A 49 7.67 -5.57 -5.22
C ASN A 49 8.21 -4.78 -6.44
N PHE A 50 8.67 -3.54 -6.25
CA PHE A 50 9.17 -2.64 -7.31
C PHE A 50 8.14 -2.29 -8.39
N GLU A 51 6.85 -2.54 -8.15
CA GLU A 51 5.75 -2.23 -9.05
C GLU A 51 5.19 -0.82 -8.80
N VAL A 52 6.06 0.19 -8.94
CA VAL A 52 5.80 1.58 -8.53
C VAL A 52 4.50 2.15 -9.11
N ALA A 53 4.21 1.90 -10.40
CA ALA A 53 2.99 2.39 -11.04
C ALA A 53 1.71 1.84 -10.37
N LYS A 54 1.72 0.56 -9.98
CA LYS A 54 0.60 -0.06 -9.26
C LYS A 54 0.50 0.50 -7.84
N ALA A 55 1.63 0.65 -7.14
CA ALA A 55 1.66 1.27 -5.83
C ALA A 55 1.01 2.67 -5.83
N MET A 56 1.44 3.54 -6.75
CA MET A 56 0.87 4.89 -6.88
C MET A 56 -0.63 4.88 -7.18
N ARG A 57 -1.10 3.97 -8.03
CA ARG A 57 -2.54 3.81 -8.32
C ARG A 57 -3.33 3.46 -7.05
N HIS A 58 -2.81 2.55 -6.22
CA HIS A 58 -3.49 2.12 -5.01
C HIS A 58 -3.42 3.14 -3.87
N TYR A 59 -2.32 3.88 -3.71
CA TYR A 59 -2.29 5.00 -2.76
C TYR A 59 -3.30 6.09 -3.15
N ARG A 60 -3.42 6.42 -4.45
CA ARG A 60 -4.46 7.35 -4.93
C ARG A 60 -5.86 6.83 -4.60
N ALA A 61 -6.14 5.56 -4.91
CA ALA A 61 -7.44 4.97 -4.61
C ALA A 61 -7.78 4.96 -3.12
N SER A 62 -6.78 4.81 -2.23
CA SER A 62 -6.97 4.97 -0.79
C SER A 62 -7.38 6.40 -0.44
N LEU A 63 -6.69 7.41 -0.98
CA LEU A 63 -6.99 8.83 -0.76
C LEU A 63 -8.32 9.29 -1.37
N ASP A 64 -8.77 8.65 -2.46
CA ASP A 64 -10.09 8.90 -3.04
C ASP A 64 -11.23 8.48 -2.11
N ILE A 65 -10.97 7.50 -1.21
CA ILE A 65 -11.93 7.01 -0.21
C ILE A 65 -11.80 7.79 1.10
N ASP A 66 -10.56 7.97 1.56
CA ASP A 66 -10.23 8.74 2.75
C ASP A 66 -9.08 9.70 2.45
N GLY A 67 -9.45 10.95 2.14
CA GLY A 67 -8.49 12.03 1.85
C GLY A 67 -7.65 12.45 3.06
N THR A 68 -7.94 11.93 4.26
CA THR A 68 -7.17 12.20 5.48
C THR A 68 -6.15 11.11 5.81
N ASN A 69 -6.01 10.08 4.97
CA ASN A 69 -5.00 9.04 5.14
C ASN A 69 -3.59 9.58 4.89
N GLU A 70 -2.98 10.13 5.94
CA GLU A 70 -1.65 10.76 5.91
C GLU A 70 -0.56 9.81 5.42
N VAL A 71 -0.68 8.52 5.72
CA VAL A 71 0.28 7.49 5.31
C VAL A 71 0.22 7.28 3.79
N ALA A 72 -0.98 7.18 3.21
CA ALA A 72 -1.13 7.09 1.76
C ALA A 72 -0.64 8.36 1.05
N LEU A 73 -0.94 9.54 1.61
CA LEU A 73 -0.50 10.83 1.08
C LEU A 73 1.03 10.95 1.06
N TYR A 74 1.68 10.67 2.18
CA TYR A 74 3.14 10.72 2.31
C TYR A 74 3.82 9.81 1.28
N ASN A 75 3.37 8.56 1.16
CA ASN A 75 4.00 7.59 0.25
C ASN A 75 3.75 7.92 -1.21
N LEU A 76 2.54 8.39 -1.57
CA LEU A 76 2.26 8.84 -2.92
C LEU A 76 3.15 10.03 -3.32
N TYR A 77 3.32 11.00 -2.42
CA TYR A 77 4.21 12.14 -2.65
C TYR A 77 5.66 11.69 -2.86
N ARG A 78 6.18 10.83 -1.97
CA ARG A 78 7.54 10.29 -2.07
C ARG A 78 7.80 9.55 -3.38
N LEU A 79 6.86 8.71 -3.83
CA LEU A 79 6.98 7.99 -5.10
C LEU A 79 6.89 8.94 -6.32
N GLY A 80 6.04 9.95 -6.24
CA GLY A 80 5.93 10.98 -7.28
C GLY A 80 7.20 11.81 -7.42
N ASP A 81 7.86 12.15 -6.32
CA ASP A 81 9.10 12.92 -6.32
C ASP A 81 10.29 12.10 -6.85
N ALA A 82 10.40 10.83 -6.44
CA ALA A 82 11.40 9.90 -6.96
C ALA A 82 11.30 9.73 -8.49
N SER A 83 10.09 9.77 -9.06
CA SER A 83 9.88 9.68 -10.51
C SER A 83 10.38 10.90 -11.29
N LYS A 84 10.55 12.06 -10.63
CA LYS A 84 11.01 13.32 -11.23
C LYS A 84 12.54 13.48 -11.23
N ASN A 85 13.27 12.60 -10.55
CA ASN A 85 14.72 12.52 -10.57
C ASN A 85 15.19 11.28 -11.38
N PRO A 86 15.09 11.27 -12.72
CA PRO A 86 15.85 10.32 -13.49
C PRO A 86 17.32 10.70 -13.31
N ILE A 87 18.07 9.95 -12.50
CA ILE A 87 19.53 9.97 -12.58
C ILE A 87 19.85 9.55 -14.01
N ARG A 88 20.06 10.54 -14.87
CA ARG A 88 20.57 10.35 -16.22
C ARG A 88 22.01 9.90 -16.04
N TYR A 89 22.23 8.60 -15.98
CA TYR A 89 23.54 8.05 -16.26
C TYR A 89 23.85 8.42 -17.72
N ARG A 90 24.76 9.39 -17.88
CA ARG A 90 25.44 9.71 -19.13
C ARG A 90 26.48 8.66 -19.42
#